data_AF-A0A9N8ERH7-F1
#
_entry.id   AF-A0A9N8ERH7-F1
#
_cell.length_a   1.000
_cell.length_b   1.000
_cell.length_c   1.000
_cell.angle_alpha   90.00
_cell.angle_beta   90.00
_cell.angle_gamma   90.00
#
_symmetry.space_group_name_H-M   'P 1'
#
loop_
_entity.id
_entity.type
_entity.pdbx_description
1 polymer ?
#
loop_
_entity_poly.entity_id
_entity_poly.type
_entity_poly.pdbx_seq_one_letter_code
_entity_poly.pdbx_strand_id
1 'polypeptide(L)'
;MNKFALLLLKALQVSILALVTWGLLPVVWLGSQLYGRPPNVLHIRTQASRYLHYTWTADLENDPPYPTGARIWLTLCIVEKCFMSRLVGLAWLLDQVLYGKQLQQMDVHNPFFVISGGRSGSTQLTRYLEQDADSFVAPSILMCMFPYLWLWRLVPKTIGRFVTPDQVREFLCQMVPKESLERHEMDPFQADTFDGAFLSHHLNAMSLNLGTTVGTMEFNLAEFAPHNRSLVEQDYVAFIDGIARKTLLHQWHR
;
A
#
# COMPACT_ATOMS: atom_id res chain seq x y z
N MET A 1 -25.48 10.16 -10.58
CA MET A 1 -24.62 11.33 -10.86
C MET A 1 -24.09 11.23 -12.28
N ASN A 2 -24.09 12.32 -13.07
CA ASN A 2 -23.59 12.30 -14.46
C ASN A 2 -22.09 11.91 -14.48
N LYS A 3 -21.67 11.03 -15.41
CA LYS A 3 -20.26 10.64 -15.60
C LYS A 3 -19.33 11.85 -15.74
N PHE A 4 -19.79 12.90 -16.39
CA PHE A 4 -19.05 14.15 -16.51
C PHE A 4 -18.84 14.85 -15.16
N ALA A 5 -19.87 14.90 -14.31
CA ALA A 5 -19.77 15.48 -12.97
C ALA A 5 -18.79 14.70 -12.08
N LEU A 6 -18.76 13.36 -12.20
CA LEU A 6 -17.77 12.51 -11.53
C LEU A 6 -16.34 12.85 -11.95
N LEU A 7 -16.10 13.03 -13.26
CA LEU A 7 -14.79 13.41 -13.79
C LEU A 7 -14.35 14.80 -13.30
N LEU A 8 -15.26 15.78 -13.29
CA LEU A 8 -14.97 17.12 -12.76
C LEU A 8 -14.63 17.09 -11.27
N LEU A 9 -15.41 16.35 -10.48
CA LEU A 9 -15.15 16.18 -9.05
C LEU A 9 -13.78 15.53 -8.83
N LYS A 10 -13.44 14.52 -9.63
CA LYS A 10 -12.13 13.86 -9.56
C LYS A 10 -10.99 14.80 -9.92
N ALA A 11 -11.13 15.58 -10.99
CA ALA A 11 -10.15 16.57 -11.41
C ALA A 11 -9.94 17.65 -10.33
N LEU A 12 -11.03 18.12 -9.71
CA LEU A 12 -10.96 19.05 -8.58
C LEU A 12 -10.22 18.44 -7.39
N GLN A 13 -10.55 17.21 -7.00
CA GLN A 13 -9.88 16.49 -5.92
C GLN A 13 -8.37 16.37 -6.18
N VAL A 14 -7.98 15.97 -7.40
CA VAL A 14 -6.57 15.87 -7.81
C VAL A 14 -5.88 17.24 -7.78
N SER A 15 -6.57 18.30 -8.21
CA SER A 15 -6.02 19.66 -8.19
C SER A 15 -5.75 20.16 -6.78
N ILE A 16 -6.69 19.94 -5.86
CA ILE A 16 -6.52 20.27 -4.43
C ILE A 16 -5.33 19.49 -3.85
N LEU A 17 -5.30 18.18 -4.12
CA LEU A 17 -4.21 17.33 -3.65
C LEU A 17 -2.85 17.76 -4.22
N ALA A 18 -2.79 18.14 -5.49
CA ALA A 18 -1.59 18.65 -6.14
C ALA A 18 -1.07 19.92 -5.44
N LEU A 19 -1.96 20.89 -5.17
CA LEU A 19 -1.62 22.12 -4.47
C LEU A 19 -1.06 21.87 -3.08
N VAL A 20 -1.71 21.01 -2.29
CA VAL A 20 -1.24 20.63 -0.94
C VAL A 20 0.12 19.95 -1.02
N THR A 21 0.27 18.99 -1.94
CA THR A 21 1.50 18.20 -2.07
C THR A 21 2.67 19.04 -2.57
N TRP A 22 2.41 20.03 -3.43
CA TRP A 22 3.44 20.90 -4.01
C TRP A 22 4.24 21.62 -2.93
N GLY A 23 3.56 22.18 -1.93
CA GLY A 23 4.22 22.85 -0.79
C GLY A 23 5.08 21.91 0.06
N LEU A 24 4.79 20.61 0.04
CA LEU A 24 5.49 19.60 0.83
C LEU A 24 6.63 18.91 0.06
N LEU A 25 6.75 19.13 -1.26
CA LEU A 25 7.80 18.51 -2.07
C LEU A 25 9.23 18.78 -1.56
N PRO A 26 9.60 20.00 -1.13
CA PRO A 26 10.94 20.25 -0.60
C PRO A 26 11.23 19.41 0.64
N VAL A 27 10.23 19.21 1.50
CA VAL A 27 10.35 18.41 2.73
C VAL A 27 10.52 16.93 2.40
N VAL A 28 9.71 16.38 1.48
CA VAL A 28 9.88 15.00 0.99
C VAL A 28 11.27 14.80 0.42
N TRP A 29 11.70 15.72 -0.44
CA TRP A 29 12.97 15.63 -1.14
C TRP A 29 14.13 15.64 -0.14
N LEU A 30 14.15 16.62 0.78
CA LEU A 30 15.19 16.74 1.79
C LEU A 30 15.20 15.52 2.71
N GLY A 31 14.05 15.08 3.21
CA GLY A 31 13.95 13.90 4.05
C GLY A 31 14.42 12.64 3.33
N SER A 32 14.12 12.50 2.03
CA SER A 32 14.60 11.37 1.22
C SER A 32 16.12 11.39 1.00
N GLN A 33 16.75 12.56 0.98
CA GLN A 33 18.22 12.65 0.92
C GLN A 33 18.87 12.21 2.24
N LEU A 34 18.24 12.52 3.37
CA LEU A 34 18.78 12.24 4.70
C LEU A 34 18.55 10.80 5.16
N TYR A 35 17.36 10.25 4.89
CA TYR A 35 16.93 8.95 5.42
C TYR A 35 16.77 7.88 4.34
N GLY A 36 17.13 8.20 3.09
CA GLY A 36 16.81 7.37 1.95
C GLY A 36 15.35 7.52 1.50
N ARG A 37 15.06 7.02 0.31
CA ARG A 37 13.71 7.06 -0.24
C ARG A 37 12.80 6.07 0.51
N PRO A 38 11.59 6.48 0.93
CA PRO A 38 10.61 5.54 1.48
C PRO A 38 10.22 4.46 0.46
N PRO A 39 10.15 3.18 0.87
CA PRO A 39 9.90 2.06 -0.04
C PRO A 39 8.47 2.06 -0.59
N ASN A 40 7.51 2.62 0.15
CA ASN A 40 6.12 2.76 -0.27
C ASN A 40 5.86 4.02 -1.14
N VAL A 41 6.91 4.67 -1.63
CA VAL A 41 6.80 5.79 -2.58
C VAL A 41 6.91 5.27 -4.00
N LEU A 42 6.04 5.76 -4.88
CA LEU A 42 5.98 5.44 -6.30
C LEU A 42 7.23 5.93 -7.04
N HIS A 43 7.76 5.10 -7.94
CA HIS A 43 8.76 5.54 -8.92
C HIS A 43 8.09 6.39 -10.01
N ILE A 44 7.79 7.67 -9.73
CA ILE A 44 6.98 8.51 -10.66
C ILE A 44 7.53 8.50 -12.10
N ARG A 45 8.84 8.62 -12.27
CA ARG A 45 9.44 8.71 -13.62
C ARG A 45 9.28 7.44 -14.44
N THR A 46 9.38 6.27 -13.82
CA THR A 46 9.39 4.97 -14.54
C THR A 46 8.04 4.26 -14.46
N GLN A 47 7.39 4.27 -13.29
CA GLN A 47 6.13 3.57 -13.08
C GLN A 47 4.93 4.39 -13.56
N ALA A 48 4.84 5.69 -13.24
CA ALA A 48 3.69 6.49 -13.66
C ALA A 48 3.66 6.68 -15.18
N SER A 49 4.80 6.96 -15.81
CA SER A 49 4.91 7.08 -17.28
C SER A 49 4.48 5.80 -17.99
N ARG A 50 4.91 4.64 -17.49
CA ARG A 50 4.55 3.32 -18.02
C ARG A 50 3.06 3.02 -17.86
N TYR A 51 2.47 3.32 -16.71
CA TYR A 51 1.04 3.13 -16.49
C TYR A 51 0.17 4.09 -17.29
N LEU A 52 0.63 5.33 -17.49
CA LEU A 52 -0.01 6.25 -18.43
C LEU A 52 0.06 5.70 -19.85
N HIS A 53 1.22 5.18 -20.26
CA HIS A 53 1.36 4.53 -21.55
C HIS A 53 0.38 3.36 -21.71
N TYR A 54 0.31 2.42 -20.75
CA TYR A 54 -0.67 1.33 -20.77
C TYR A 54 -2.11 1.82 -20.83
N THR A 55 -2.48 2.81 -20.01
CA THR A 55 -3.84 3.38 -20.00
C THR A 55 -4.27 3.89 -21.39
N TRP A 56 -3.32 4.42 -22.18
CA TRP A 56 -3.59 4.97 -23.49
C TRP A 56 -3.31 4.00 -24.65
N THR A 57 -2.68 2.84 -24.41
CA THR A 57 -2.34 1.84 -25.44
C THR A 57 -2.98 0.48 -25.27
N ALA A 58 -3.62 0.20 -24.12
CA ALA A 58 -4.28 -1.08 -23.82
C ALA A 58 -5.48 -1.44 -24.71
N ASP A 59 -5.83 -0.64 -25.73
CA ASP A 59 -6.87 -0.99 -26.70
C ASP A 59 -6.48 -2.20 -27.56
N LEU A 60 -5.20 -2.59 -27.59
CA LEU A 60 -4.72 -3.72 -28.38
C LEU A 60 -5.19 -5.10 -27.85
N GLU A 61 -5.66 -5.17 -26.61
CA GLU A 61 -5.97 -6.45 -25.94
C GLU A 61 -7.40 -6.56 -25.40
N ASN A 62 -8.16 -5.46 -25.37
CA ASN A 62 -9.50 -5.42 -24.79
C ASN A 62 -10.56 -5.33 -25.91
N ASP A 63 -11.47 -6.29 -25.95
CA ASP A 63 -12.68 -6.26 -26.78
C ASP A 63 -13.93 -6.24 -25.87
N PRO A 64 -14.65 -5.10 -25.78
CA PRO A 64 -14.44 -3.84 -26.50
C PRO A 64 -13.29 -2.99 -25.94
N PRO A 65 -12.74 -2.05 -26.75
CA PRO A 65 -11.71 -1.09 -26.32
C PRO A 65 -12.14 -0.23 -25.13
N TYR A 66 -11.16 0.31 -24.40
CA TYR A 66 -11.43 1.14 -23.22
C TYR A 66 -12.06 2.48 -23.63
N PRO A 67 -13.25 2.85 -23.11
CA PRO A 67 -13.87 4.13 -23.41
C PRO A 67 -12.98 5.31 -23.00
N THR A 68 -12.96 6.38 -23.79
CA THR A 68 -12.17 7.60 -23.51
C THR A 68 -12.39 8.14 -22.10
N GLY A 69 -13.64 8.12 -21.61
CA GLY A 69 -13.95 8.54 -20.24
C GLY A 69 -13.25 7.69 -19.17
N ALA A 70 -13.13 6.38 -19.37
CA ALA A 70 -12.41 5.48 -18.47
C ALA A 70 -10.89 5.74 -18.51
N ARG A 71 -10.34 6.03 -19.70
CA ARG A 71 -8.92 6.40 -19.87
C ARG A 71 -8.57 7.69 -19.13
N ILE A 72 -9.44 8.70 -19.24
CA ILE A 72 -9.30 9.95 -18.47
C ILE A 72 -9.40 9.68 -16.98
N TRP A 73 -10.38 8.88 -16.55
CA TRP A 73 -10.53 8.50 -15.14
C TRP A 73 -9.28 7.81 -14.59
N LEU A 74 -8.76 6.80 -15.28
CA LEU A 74 -7.54 6.07 -14.91
C LEU A 74 -6.32 7.00 -14.87
N THR A 75 -6.20 7.90 -15.85
CA THR A 75 -5.15 8.94 -15.86
C THR A 75 -5.23 9.81 -14.59
N LEU A 76 -6.43 10.26 -14.22
CA LEU A 76 -6.64 11.04 -12.99
C LEU A 76 -6.30 10.22 -11.73
N CYS A 77 -6.64 8.94 -11.68
CA CYS A 77 -6.26 8.04 -10.59
C CYS A 77 -4.74 7.83 -10.50
N ILE A 78 -4.03 7.70 -11.62
CA ILE A 78 -2.56 7.60 -11.65
C ILE A 78 -1.92 8.89 -11.11
N VAL A 79 -2.41 10.04 -11.56
CA VAL A 79 -1.93 11.36 -11.11
C VAL A 79 -2.23 11.56 -9.62
N GLU A 80 -3.43 11.22 -9.16
CA GLU A 80 -3.79 11.21 -7.74
C GLU A 80 -2.80 10.36 -6.94
N LYS A 81 -2.52 9.14 -7.41
CA LYS A 81 -1.60 8.22 -6.72
C LYS A 81 -0.19 8.79 -6.65
N CYS A 82 0.27 9.49 -7.69
CA CYS A 82 1.58 10.16 -7.68
C CYS A 82 1.67 11.21 -6.56
N PHE A 83 0.61 12.00 -6.34
CA PHE A 83 0.59 12.98 -5.26
C PHE A 83 0.37 12.33 -3.88
N MET A 84 -0.59 11.41 -3.75
CA MET A 84 -0.82 10.67 -2.50
C MET A 84 0.43 9.95 -2.03
N SER A 85 1.19 9.36 -2.96
CA SER A 85 2.43 8.67 -2.65
C SER A 85 3.47 9.59 -1.99
N ARG A 86 3.47 10.89 -2.28
CA ARG A 86 4.34 11.86 -1.59
C ARG A 86 3.91 12.09 -0.14
N LEU A 87 2.61 12.20 0.12
CA LEU A 87 2.07 12.32 1.48
C LEU A 87 2.37 11.06 2.31
N VAL A 88 2.20 9.89 1.70
CA VAL A 88 2.58 8.60 2.26
C VAL A 88 4.08 8.55 2.56
N GLY A 89 4.91 9.03 1.64
CA GLY A 89 6.35 9.16 1.86
C GLY A 89 6.71 10.07 3.03
N LEU A 90 6.01 11.19 3.22
CA LEU A 90 6.20 12.06 4.40
C LEU A 90 5.86 11.33 5.69
N ALA A 91 4.75 10.59 5.72
CA ALA A 91 4.35 9.85 6.90
C ALA A 91 5.40 8.78 7.27
N TRP A 92 6.04 8.16 6.28
CA TRP A 92 7.18 7.27 6.50
C TRP A 92 8.43 8.00 7.00
N LEU A 93 8.79 9.13 6.39
CA LEU A 93 9.95 9.93 6.80
C LEU A 93 9.78 10.50 8.21
N LEU A 94 8.54 10.79 8.62
CA LEU A 94 8.24 11.22 9.98
C LEU A 94 8.60 10.15 11.01
N ASP A 95 8.40 8.86 10.71
CA ASP A 95 8.90 7.79 11.58
C ASP A 95 10.42 7.80 11.68
N GLN A 96 11.13 8.09 10.59
CA GLN A 96 12.60 8.15 10.61
C GLN A 96 13.10 9.30 11.48
N VAL A 97 12.41 10.44 11.44
CA VAL A 97 12.73 11.60 12.31
C VAL A 97 12.42 11.29 13.78
N LEU A 98 11.26 10.71 14.07
CA LEU A 98 10.80 10.48 15.44
C LEU A 98 11.46 9.26 16.10
N TYR A 99 11.69 8.20 15.32
CA TYR A 99 12.05 6.87 15.82
C TYR A 99 13.26 6.23 15.11
N GLY A 100 13.90 6.91 14.16
CA GLY A 100 14.95 6.31 13.32
C GLY A 100 16.07 5.65 14.11
N LYS A 101 16.52 6.28 15.21
CA LYS A 101 17.53 5.68 16.11
C LYS A 101 17.07 4.38 16.75
N GLN A 102 15.83 4.34 17.24
CA GLN A 102 15.27 3.13 17.87
C GLN A 102 15.03 2.04 16.83
N LEU A 103 14.52 2.40 15.65
CA LEU A 103 14.29 1.45 14.55
C LEU A 103 15.61 0.81 14.07
N GLN A 104 16.69 1.58 13.99
CA GLN A 104 18.02 1.06 13.66
C GLN A 104 18.58 0.09 14.70
N GLN A 105 18.16 0.24 15.97
CA GLN A 105 18.58 -0.63 17.08
C GLN A 105 17.71 -1.88 17.23
N MET A 106 16.52 -1.93 16.61
CA MET A 106 15.68 -3.13 16.63
C MET A 106 16.34 -4.21 15.77
N ASP A 107 16.74 -5.33 16.35
CA ASP A 107 17.22 -6.47 15.57
C ASP A 107 16.06 -7.42 15.21
N VAL A 108 15.99 -7.86 13.96
CA VAL A 108 14.96 -8.78 13.47
C VAL A 108 15.58 -10.17 13.40
N HIS A 109 15.44 -10.92 14.49
CA HIS A 109 15.99 -12.27 14.62
C HIS A 109 15.06 -13.31 13.99
N ASN A 110 15.64 -14.22 13.19
CA ASN A 110 14.96 -15.40 12.62
C ASN A 110 13.59 -15.08 11.98
N PRO A 111 13.50 -14.17 11.00
CA PRO A 111 12.24 -13.84 10.36
C PRO A 111 11.63 -15.09 9.69
N PHE A 112 10.36 -15.34 9.96
CA PHE A 112 9.60 -16.46 9.40
C PHE A 112 8.65 -15.96 8.30
N PHE A 113 8.74 -16.55 7.11
CA PHE A 113 7.92 -16.17 5.96
C PHE A 113 7.06 -17.33 5.49
N VAL A 114 5.76 -17.08 5.30
CA VAL A 114 4.84 -18.00 4.64
C VAL A 114 4.64 -17.52 3.20
N ILE A 115 5.16 -18.29 2.24
CA ILE A 115 5.06 -17.98 0.81
C ILE A 115 4.25 -19.10 0.15
N SER A 116 3.20 -18.74 -0.58
CA SER A 116 2.35 -19.71 -1.27
C SER A 116 1.67 -19.08 -2.48
N GLY A 117 1.03 -19.93 -3.29
CA GLY A 117 0.06 -19.46 -4.28
C GLY A 117 -1.20 -18.90 -3.62
N GLY A 118 -1.91 -18.04 -4.35
CA GLY A 118 -3.23 -17.57 -3.92
C GLY A 118 -4.20 -18.74 -3.72
N ARG A 119 -5.07 -18.64 -2.71
CA ARG A 119 -6.09 -19.64 -2.37
C ARG A 119 -5.55 -21.00 -1.89
N SER A 120 -4.32 -21.07 -1.39
CA SER A 120 -3.75 -22.29 -0.82
C SER A 120 -4.01 -22.49 0.69
N GLY A 121 -4.74 -21.57 1.33
CA GLY A 121 -4.97 -21.60 2.79
C GLY A 121 -3.82 -21.00 3.64
N SER A 122 -2.82 -20.35 3.04
CA SER A 122 -1.69 -19.74 3.75
C SER A 122 -2.08 -18.61 4.69
N THR A 123 -3.11 -17.82 4.37
CA THR A 123 -3.64 -16.80 5.28
C THR A 123 -4.10 -17.43 6.58
N GLN A 124 -4.85 -18.53 6.51
CA GLN A 124 -5.35 -19.22 7.69
C GLN A 124 -4.21 -19.83 8.52
N LEU A 125 -3.23 -20.44 7.85
CA LEU A 125 -2.02 -20.96 8.51
C LEU A 125 -1.28 -19.84 9.25
N THR A 126 -1.11 -18.68 8.61
CA THR A 126 -0.42 -17.52 9.19
C THR A 126 -1.14 -17.02 10.44
N ARG A 127 -2.48 -16.98 10.42
CA ARG A 127 -3.29 -16.62 11.59
C ARG A 127 -3.19 -17.61 12.73
N TYR A 128 -3.08 -18.92 12.44
CA TYR A 128 -2.81 -19.91 13.49
C TYR A 128 -1.43 -19.73 14.13
N LEU A 129 -0.41 -19.37 13.34
CA LEU A 129 0.92 -19.05 13.87
C LEU A 129 0.90 -17.77 14.72
N GLU A 130 0.14 -16.76 14.31
CA GLU A 130 -0.02 -15.50 15.06
C GLU A 130 -0.65 -15.70 16.46
N GLN A 131 -1.42 -16.77 16.67
CA GLN A 131 -1.99 -17.09 17.98
C GLN A 131 -0.95 -17.51 19.01
N ASP A 132 0.23 -18.00 18.58
CA ASP A 132 1.37 -18.27 19.45
C ASP A 132 2.18 -16.99 19.66
N ALA A 133 1.62 -16.07 20.44
CA ALA A 133 2.17 -14.74 20.69
C ALA A 133 3.49 -14.76 21.49
N ASP A 134 3.80 -15.88 22.15
CA ASP A 134 5.05 -16.07 22.87
C ASP A 134 6.21 -16.37 21.90
N SER A 135 5.91 -17.01 20.76
CA SER A 135 6.90 -17.36 19.74
C SER A 135 6.93 -16.39 18.57
N PHE A 136 5.80 -15.78 18.20
CA PHE A 136 5.67 -14.99 16.97
C PHE A 136 5.13 -13.59 17.19
N VAL A 137 5.68 -12.67 16.40
CA VAL A 137 5.21 -11.29 16.28
C VAL A 137 4.89 -11.04 14.81
N ALA A 138 3.61 -10.84 14.49
CA ALA A 138 3.15 -10.54 13.15
C ALA A 138 2.60 -9.10 13.05
N PRO A 139 2.89 -8.35 11.96
CA PRO A 139 2.16 -7.13 11.66
C PRO A 139 0.75 -7.48 11.18
N SER A 140 -0.26 -6.74 11.61
CA SER A 140 -1.58 -6.87 11.00
C SER A 140 -1.59 -6.31 9.58
N ILE A 141 -2.57 -6.72 8.77
CA ILE A 141 -2.73 -6.16 7.42
C ILE A 141 -2.95 -4.64 7.45
N LEU A 142 -3.66 -4.13 8.46
CA LEU A 142 -3.84 -2.69 8.62
C LEU A 142 -2.51 -1.98 8.92
N MET A 143 -1.60 -2.59 9.69
CA MET A 143 -0.24 -2.06 9.89
C MET A 143 0.54 -2.03 8.57
N CYS A 144 0.33 -2.99 7.69
CA CYS A 144 0.97 -3.01 6.37
C CYS A 144 0.40 -1.95 5.43
N MET A 145 -0.91 -1.71 5.48
CA MET A 145 -1.56 -0.64 4.72
C MET A 145 -1.22 0.76 5.27
N PHE A 146 -0.97 0.89 6.57
CA PHE A 146 -0.58 2.13 7.22
C PHE A 146 0.71 1.93 8.03
N PRO A 147 1.86 1.80 7.37
CA PRO A 147 3.12 1.41 8.02
C PRO A 147 3.81 2.60 8.69
N TYR A 148 3.06 3.36 9.49
CA TYR A 148 3.49 4.59 10.14
C TYR A 148 3.39 4.44 11.66
N LEU A 149 4.50 4.19 12.33
CA LEU A 149 4.55 3.93 13.77
C LEU A 149 3.96 5.08 14.58
N TRP A 150 4.23 6.33 14.19
CA TRP A 150 3.66 7.50 14.85
C TRP A 150 2.12 7.48 14.83
N LEU A 151 1.52 7.00 13.74
CA LEU A 151 0.07 6.90 13.60
C LEU A 151 -0.48 5.86 14.57
N TRP A 152 0.16 4.69 14.66
CA TRP A 152 -0.24 3.62 15.59
C TRP A 152 -0.10 4.00 17.05
N ARG A 153 0.81 4.91 17.38
CA ARG A 153 0.96 5.46 18.75
C ARG A 153 -0.01 6.59 19.05
N LEU A 154 -0.47 7.32 18.03
CA LEU A 154 -1.34 8.48 18.15
C LEU A 154 -2.83 8.12 18.09
N VAL A 155 -3.23 7.25 17.18
CA VAL A 155 -4.65 6.91 16.93
C VAL A 155 -5.36 6.41 18.17
N PRO A 156 -4.83 5.44 18.96
CA PRO A 156 -5.49 4.99 20.18
C PRO A 156 -5.70 6.10 21.22
N LYS A 157 -4.84 7.13 21.20
CA LYS A 157 -4.91 8.26 22.13
C LYS A 157 -5.86 9.36 21.67
N THR A 158 -6.28 9.34 20.41
CA THR A 158 -7.13 10.38 19.79
C THR A 158 -8.43 9.76 19.29
N ILE A 159 -8.50 9.38 18.00
CA ILE A 159 -9.70 8.86 17.33
C ILE A 159 -10.14 7.52 17.95
N GLY A 160 -9.19 6.69 18.37
CA GLY A 160 -9.46 5.40 19.00
C GLY A 160 -10.19 5.47 20.35
N ARG A 161 -10.36 6.68 20.92
CA ARG A 161 -11.25 6.91 22.08
C ARG A 161 -12.73 6.89 21.70
N PHE A 162 -13.03 7.13 20.42
CA PHE A 162 -14.39 7.25 19.90
C PHE A 162 -14.75 6.11 18.94
N VAL A 163 -13.73 5.51 18.30
CA VAL A 163 -13.89 4.43 17.33
C VAL A 163 -13.24 3.16 17.87
N THR A 164 -14.05 2.13 18.12
CA THR A 164 -13.57 0.84 18.61
C THR A 164 -13.00 -0.02 17.48
N PRO A 165 -12.13 -1.01 17.78
CA PRO A 165 -11.67 -1.97 16.78
C PRO A 165 -12.80 -2.65 16.01
N ASP A 166 -13.90 -3.02 16.68
CA ASP A 166 -15.03 -3.69 16.04
C ASP A 166 -15.77 -2.77 15.05
N GLN A 167 -15.88 -1.48 15.36
CA GLN A 167 -16.43 -0.51 14.41
C GLN A 167 -15.53 -0.35 13.17
N VAL A 168 -14.20 -0.42 13.34
CA VAL A 168 -13.26 -0.43 12.20
C VAL A 168 -13.43 -1.70 11.36
N ARG A 169 -13.57 -2.87 12.01
CA ARG A 169 -13.83 -4.15 11.32
C ARG A 169 -15.11 -4.07 10.51
N GLU A 170 -16.21 -3.66 11.13
CA GLU A 170 -17.52 -3.56 10.49
C GLU A 170 -17.46 -2.61 9.28
N PHE A 171 -16.87 -1.42 9.46
CA PHE A 171 -16.72 -0.44 8.38
C PHE A 171 -15.93 -1.02 7.20
N LEU A 172 -14.81 -1.69 7.45
CA LEU A 172 -13.99 -2.28 6.38
C LEU A 172 -14.69 -3.47 5.71
N CYS A 173 -15.39 -4.32 6.46
CA CYS A 173 -16.19 -5.41 5.89
C CYS A 173 -17.32 -4.88 4.99
N GLN A 174 -17.93 -3.74 5.31
CA GLN A 174 -18.95 -3.11 4.45
C GLN A 174 -18.41 -2.62 3.10
N MET A 175 -17.10 -2.38 2.99
CA MET A 175 -16.46 -1.97 1.73
C MET A 175 -16.11 -3.14 0.81
N VAL A 176 -16.18 -4.37 1.31
CA VAL A 176 -15.78 -5.58 0.57
C VAL A 176 -17.03 -6.28 0.03
N PRO A 177 -17.02 -6.71 -1.25
CA PRO A 177 -18.12 -7.52 -1.79
C PRO A 177 -18.38 -8.77 -0.94
N LYS A 178 -19.65 -9.12 -0.73
CA LYS A 178 -20.04 -10.26 0.12
C LYS A 178 -19.40 -11.56 -0.34
N GLU A 179 -19.29 -11.74 -1.66
CA GLU A 179 -18.68 -12.91 -2.30
C GLU A 179 -17.18 -13.03 -1.97
N SER A 180 -16.51 -11.90 -1.73
CA SER A 180 -15.11 -11.89 -1.29
C SER A 180 -14.99 -12.29 0.19
N LEU A 181 -15.91 -11.83 1.05
CA LEU A 181 -15.95 -12.19 2.47
C LEU A 181 -16.27 -13.67 2.69
N GLU A 182 -17.09 -14.28 1.84
CA GLU A 182 -17.38 -15.73 1.86
C GLU A 182 -16.14 -16.59 1.58
N ARG A 183 -15.16 -16.04 0.84
CA ARG A 183 -13.96 -16.76 0.39
C ARG A 183 -12.69 -16.36 1.15
N HIS A 184 -12.78 -15.31 1.96
CA HIS A 184 -11.66 -14.71 2.66
C HIS A 184 -12.18 -14.02 3.90
N GLU A 185 -12.00 -14.66 5.05
CA GLU A 185 -12.22 -13.99 6.32
C GLU A 185 -11.26 -12.79 6.39
N MET A 186 -11.78 -11.58 6.59
CA MET A 186 -10.99 -10.37 6.64
C MET A 186 -11.05 -9.79 8.06
N ASP A 187 -9.98 -9.97 8.83
CA ASP A 187 -9.74 -9.17 10.05
C ASP A 187 -8.59 -8.18 9.79
N PRO A 188 -8.86 -6.86 9.74
CA PRO A 188 -7.82 -5.84 9.55
C PRO A 188 -6.74 -5.84 10.65
N PHE A 189 -7.04 -6.41 11.81
CA PHE A 189 -6.12 -6.47 12.96
C PHE A 189 -5.33 -7.78 13.06
N GLN A 190 -5.48 -8.69 12.10
CA GLN A 190 -4.68 -9.92 12.00
C GLN A 190 -3.72 -9.87 10.81
N ALA A 191 -2.77 -10.80 10.79
CA ALA A 191 -1.90 -11.02 9.65
C ALA A 191 -2.70 -11.44 8.40
N ASP A 192 -2.27 -10.92 7.25
CA ASP A 192 -2.84 -11.24 5.93
C ASP A 192 -1.78 -11.00 4.84
N THR A 193 -2.20 -11.09 3.59
CA THR A 193 -1.44 -11.01 2.35
C THR A 193 -0.64 -9.68 2.24
N PHE A 194 0.61 -9.71 2.72
CA PHE A 194 1.51 -8.56 2.89
C PHE A 194 1.90 -7.87 1.58
N ASP A 195 2.13 -8.66 0.54
CA ASP A 195 2.39 -8.19 -0.82
C ASP A 195 1.24 -7.37 -1.37
N GLY A 196 -0.01 -7.77 -1.14
CA GLY A 196 -1.18 -6.98 -1.54
C GLY A 196 -1.15 -5.57 -0.95
N ALA A 197 -0.83 -5.45 0.35
CA ALA A 197 -0.69 -4.15 1.00
C ALA A 197 0.46 -3.33 0.41
N PHE A 198 1.63 -3.93 0.17
CA PHE A 198 2.75 -3.25 -0.48
C PHE A 198 2.37 -2.76 -1.89
N LEU A 199 1.88 -3.65 -2.75
CA LEU A 199 1.47 -3.34 -4.13
C LEU A 199 0.37 -2.27 -4.18
N SER A 200 -0.46 -2.16 -3.14
CA SER A 200 -1.46 -1.11 -3.01
C SER A 200 -0.86 0.29 -2.82
N HIS A 201 0.37 0.42 -2.31
CA HIS A 201 1.08 1.71 -2.20
C HIS A 201 1.60 2.20 -3.56
N HIS A 202 1.76 1.29 -4.51
CA HIS A 202 2.22 1.56 -5.87
C HIS A 202 1.06 1.59 -6.87
N LEU A 203 1.37 1.53 -8.16
CA LEU A 203 0.35 1.42 -9.22
C LEU A 203 -0.01 -0.03 -9.55
N ASN A 204 0.66 -1.01 -8.94
CA ASN A 204 0.50 -2.44 -9.23
C ASN A 204 -0.97 -2.89 -9.13
N ALA A 205 -1.71 -2.52 -8.09
CA ALA A 205 -3.14 -2.85 -7.98
C ALA A 205 -3.99 -2.26 -9.13
N MET A 206 -3.58 -1.15 -9.75
CA MET A 206 -4.29 -0.57 -10.90
C MET A 206 -4.11 -1.39 -12.17
N SER A 207 -3.09 -2.24 -12.27
CA SER A 207 -2.86 -3.09 -13.46
C SER A 207 -4.02 -4.05 -13.73
N LEU A 208 -4.72 -4.47 -12.68
CA LEU A 208 -5.92 -5.30 -12.77
C LEU A 208 -7.08 -4.60 -13.50
N ASN A 209 -7.03 -3.27 -13.63
CA ASN A 209 -7.97 -2.46 -14.38
C ASN A 209 -7.50 -2.15 -15.80
N LEU A 210 -6.36 -2.69 -16.25
CA LEU A 210 -5.74 -2.40 -17.56
C LEU A 210 -5.73 -3.62 -18.51
N GLY A 211 -6.36 -4.72 -18.11
CA GLY A 211 -6.38 -5.98 -18.86
C GLY A 211 -5.50 -7.07 -18.24
N THR A 212 -5.70 -8.30 -18.68
CA THR A 212 -5.06 -9.50 -18.10
C THR A 212 -3.56 -9.54 -18.35
N THR A 213 -3.06 -9.10 -19.51
CA THR A 213 -1.62 -9.05 -19.79
C THR A 213 -0.90 -8.07 -18.87
N VAL A 214 -1.40 -6.83 -18.78
CA VAL A 214 -0.83 -5.82 -17.87
C VAL A 214 -0.94 -6.28 -16.42
N GLY A 215 -2.07 -6.88 -16.04
CA GLY A 215 -2.26 -7.49 -14.71
C GLY A 215 -1.21 -8.56 -14.41
N THR A 216 -0.97 -9.50 -15.33
CA THR A 216 0.01 -10.59 -15.15
C THR A 216 1.44 -10.05 -15.08
N MET A 217 1.76 -9.03 -15.87
CA MET A 217 3.10 -8.44 -15.92
C MET A 217 3.44 -7.57 -14.71
N GLU A 218 2.47 -6.81 -14.21
CA GLU A 218 2.70 -5.82 -13.14
C GLU A 218 2.23 -6.30 -11.76
N PHE A 219 1.34 -7.29 -11.67
CA PHE A 219 0.82 -7.85 -10.41
C PHE A 219 1.33 -9.28 -10.18
N ASN A 220 2.63 -9.50 -10.43
CA ASN A 220 3.30 -10.77 -10.18
C ASN A 220 4.63 -10.51 -9.44
N LEU A 221 4.79 -11.14 -8.28
CA LEU A 221 6.01 -11.06 -7.46
C LEU A 221 6.91 -12.29 -7.58
N ALA A 222 6.40 -13.40 -8.14
CA ALA A 222 7.19 -14.61 -8.36
C ALA A 222 8.01 -14.51 -9.65
N GLU A 223 7.39 -14.00 -10.71
CA GLU A 223 8.00 -13.79 -12.03
C GLU A 223 7.74 -12.34 -12.47
N PHE A 224 8.41 -11.41 -11.80
CA PHE A 224 8.23 -9.99 -12.09
C PHE A 224 9.01 -9.55 -13.34
N ALA A 225 8.42 -8.63 -14.10
CA ALA A 225 9.07 -8.03 -15.26
C ALA A 225 10.39 -7.31 -14.89
N PRO A 226 11.40 -7.26 -15.78
CA PRO A 226 12.71 -6.66 -15.48
C PRO A 226 12.64 -5.23 -14.93
N HIS A 227 11.68 -4.42 -15.40
CA HIS A 227 11.48 -3.05 -14.94
C HIS A 227 10.92 -2.92 -13.52
N ASN A 228 10.41 -4.01 -12.93
CA ASN A 228 9.96 -4.08 -11.54
C ASN A 228 11.03 -4.64 -10.60
N ARG A 229 12.23 -4.97 -11.11
CA ARG A 229 13.32 -5.51 -10.29
C ARG A 229 13.66 -4.65 -9.08
N SER A 230 13.86 -3.33 -9.26
CA SER A 230 14.15 -2.43 -8.13
C SER A 230 12.98 -2.35 -7.14
N LEU A 231 11.73 -2.41 -7.63
CA LEU A 231 10.55 -2.42 -6.76
C LEU A 231 10.51 -3.67 -5.87
N VAL A 232 10.82 -4.85 -6.41
CA VAL A 232 10.73 -6.12 -5.68
C VAL A 232 12.00 -6.41 -4.87
N GLU A 233 13.18 -6.26 -5.46
CA GLU A 233 14.45 -6.63 -4.80
C GLU A 233 14.93 -5.57 -3.81
N GLN A 234 14.45 -4.32 -3.89
CA GLN A 234 14.89 -3.23 -3.02
C GLN A 234 13.74 -2.68 -2.20
N ASP A 235 12.71 -2.13 -2.84
CA ASP A 235 11.64 -1.42 -2.12
C ASP A 235 10.81 -2.39 -1.27
N TYR A 236 10.41 -3.54 -1.82
CA TYR A 236 9.64 -4.54 -1.05
C TYR A 236 10.44 -5.11 0.12
N VAL A 237 11.73 -5.39 -0.07
CA VAL A 237 12.63 -5.86 1.01
C VAL A 237 12.76 -4.80 2.11
N ALA A 238 13.02 -3.54 1.73
CA ALA A 238 13.10 -2.44 2.69
C ALA A 238 11.77 -2.15 3.39
N PHE A 239 10.65 -2.38 2.71
CA PHE A 239 9.32 -2.28 3.28
C PHE A 239 9.07 -3.35 4.33
N ILE A 240 9.40 -4.62 4.04
CA ILE A 240 9.29 -5.74 4.97
C ILE A 240 10.14 -5.48 6.22
N ASP A 241 11.42 -5.18 6.04
CA ASP A 241 12.34 -4.92 7.16
C ASP A 241 11.86 -3.72 8.01
N GLY A 242 11.44 -2.64 7.34
CA GLY A 242 10.91 -1.45 8.01
C GLY A 242 9.63 -1.74 8.80
N ILE A 243 8.71 -2.55 8.27
CA ILE A 243 7.50 -2.94 9.01
C ILE A 243 7.86 -3.85 10.17
N ALA A 244 8.71 -4.86 9.98
CA ALA A 244 9.12 -5.76 11.05
C ALA A 244 9.68 -5.00 12.26
N ARG A 245 10.62 -4.08 12.01
CA ARG A 245 11.20 -3.22 13.05
C ARG A 245 10.16 -2.33 13.73
N LYS A 246 9.23 -1.75 12.96
CA LYS A 246 8.15 -0.91 13.51
C LYS A 246 7.18 -1.74 14.36
N THR A 247 6.85 -2.97 13.96
CA THR A 247 5.97 -3.87 14.71
C THR A 247 6.62 -4.26 16.03
N LEU A 248 7.89 -4.69 16.02
CA LEU A 248 8.64 -5.01 17.24
C LEU A 248 8.70 -3.80 18.19
N LEU A 249 9.05 -2.61 17.66
CA LEU A 249 9.11 -1.39 18.46
C LEU A 249 7.71 -0.93 18.95
N HIS A 250 6.64 -1.27 18.26
CA HIS A 250 5.28 -0.97 18.71
C HIS A 250 4.86 -1.88 19.87
N GLN A 251 5.19 -3.17 19.78
CA GLN A 251 4.84 -4.15 20.80
C GLN A 251 5.65 -4.01 22.09
N TRP A 252 6.93 -3.63 22.02
CA TRP A 252 7.76 -3.42 23.22
C TRP A 252 7.22 -2.32 24.17
N HIS A 253 6.39 -1.39 23.68
CA HIS A 253 5.83 -0.32 24.49
C HIS A 253 4.35 -0.53 24.88
N ARG A 254 3.81 -1.74 24.70
CA ARG A 254 2.53 -2.15 25.28
C ARG A 254 2.75 -2.78 26.65
#